data_AF-A0A9N7NQL6-F1
#
_entry.id   AF-A0A9N7NQL6-F1
#
_cell.length_a   1.000
_cell.length_b   1.000
_cell.length_c   1.000
_cell.angle_alpha   90.00
_cell.angle_beta   90.00
_cell.angle_gamma   90.00
#
_symmetry.space_group_name_H-M   'P 1'
#
loop_
_entity.id
_entity.type
_entity.pdbx_description
1 polymer ?
#
loop_
_entity_poly.entity_id
_entity_poly.type
_entity_poly.pdbx_seq_one_letter_code
_entity_poly.pdbx_strand_id
1 'polypeptide(L)'
;PMDTWVCATIDSIIDNWWYLACLRCNCSMENDNGSYTCRKSSHTRGTFRYKIQFGVSDASASATFVCWDKDCQNIVGKSCDILKREYDQK
;
A
#
# COMPACT_ATOMS: atom_id res chain seq x y z
N PRO A 1 -21.21 -5.04 -13.10
CA PRO A 1 -19.86 -5.19 -13.68
C PRO A 1 -19.46 -6.66 -13.65
N MET A 2 -18.99 -7.21 -14.77
CA MET A 2 -18.38 -8.54 -14.75
C MET A 2 -16.90 -8.37 -14.42
N ASP A 3 -16.45 -9.04 -13.37
CA ASP A 3 -15.04 -9.07 -13.01
C ASP A 3 -14.24 -9.80 -14.09
N THR A 4 -13.02 -9.32 -14.39
CA THR A 4 -12.11 -9.94 -15.36
C THR A 4 -10.86 -10.45 -14.64
N TRP A 5 -10.42 -11.65 -15.00
CA TRP A 5 -9.22 -12.28 -14.46
C TRP A 5 -8.06 -12.12 -15.44
N VAL A 6 -6.88 -11.79 -14.92
CA VAL A 6 -5.62 -11.70 -15.67
C VAL A 6 -4.59 -12.58 -14.97
N CYS A 7 -3.91 -13.44 -15.71
CA CYS A 7 -2.78 -14.23 -15.22
C CYS A 7 -1.48 -13.59 -15.74
N ALA A 8 -0.68 -13.04 -14.84
CA ALA A 8 0.56 -12.32 -15.17
C ALA A 8 1.61 -12.54 -14.07
N THR A 9 2.87 -12.29 -14.40
CA THR A 9 4.00 -12.34 -13.46
C THR A 9 4.22 -10.95 -12.86
N ILE A 10 4.58 -10.88 -11.58
CA ILE A 10 5.03 -9.63 -10.94
C ILE A 10 6.51 -9.44 -11.26
N ASP A 11 6.83 -8.37 -11.97
CA ASP A 11 8.18 -8.07 -12.43
C ASP A 11 8.89 -7.03 -11.55
N SER A 12 8.14 -6.10 -10.96
CA SER A 12 8.72 -5.00 -10.18
C SER A 12 7.75 -4.37 -9.19
N ILE A 13 8.32 -3.65 -8.22
CA ILE A 13 7.62 -2.71 -7.32
C ILE A 13 8.01 -1.30 -7.76
N ILE A 14 7.03 -0.45 -8.09
CA ILE A 14 7.27 0.82 -8.80
C ILE A 14 7.47 2.02 -7.87
N ASP A 15 6.65 2.15 -6.83
CA ASP A 15 6.62 3.33 -5.93
C ASP A 15 6.67 2.88 -4.46
N ASN A 16 6.57 3.83 -3.53
CA ASN A 16 6.38 3.58 -2.11
C ASN A 16 5.26 2.56 -1.88
N TRP A 17 5.60 1.51 -1.14
CA TRP A 17 4.76 0.35 -0.91
C TRP A 17 3.76 0.55 0.24
N TRP A 18 3.74 1.71 0.87
CA TRP A 18 2.96 2.01 2.06
C TRP A 18 2.41 3.44 2.05
N TYR A 19 1.37 3.66 2.84
CA TYR A 19 0.89 4.97 3.26
C TYR A 19 0.46 4.92 4.73
N LEU A 20 0.45 6.07 5.41
CA LEU A 20 -0.08 6.15 6.77
C LEU A 20 -1.60 6.37 6.70
N ALA A 21 -2.38 5.41 7.22
CA ALA A 21 -3.83 5.49 7.28
C ALA A 21 -4.30 5.89 8.68
N CYS A 22 -5.24 6.82 8.76
CA CYS A 22 -5.83 7.23 10.03
C CYS A 22 -6.66 6.09 10.64
N LEU A 23 -6.44 5.82 11.94
CA LEU A 23 -7.12 4.73 12.66
C LEU A 23 -8.65 4.87 12.79
N ARG A 24 -9.20 6.07 12.53
CA ARG A 24 -10.66 6.32 12.62
C ARG A 24 -11.39 6.22 11.28
N CYS A 25 -10.80 6.74 10.20
CA CYS A 25 -11.45 6.87 8.89
C CYS A 25 -10.83 5.98 7.80
N ASN A 26 -9.68 5.32 8.07
CA ASN A 26 -8.83 4.62 7.09
C ASN A 26 -8.32 5.48 5.92
N CYS A 27 -8.53 6.80 5.99
CA CYS A 27 -8.09 7.73 4.97
C CYS A 27 -6.61 8.07 5.14
N SER A 28 -5.94 8.37 4.03
CA SER A 28 -4.52 8.75 4.05
C SER A 28 -4.30 9.96 4.94
N MET A 29 -3.24 9.90 5.73
CA MET A 29 -2.73 11.01 6.52
C MET A 29 -1.71 11.80 5.69
N GLU A 30 -1.63 13.09 5.96
CA GLU A 30 -0.66 14.01 5.38
C GLU A 30 0.47 14.24 6.37
N ASN A 31 1.70 14.30 5.87
CA ASN A 31 2.86 14.66 6.68
C ASN A 31 3.17 16.13 6.46
N ASP A 32 3.25 16.89 7.55
CA ASP A 32 3.75 18.26 7.58
C ASP A 32 4.90 18.32 8.58
N ASN A 33 6.13 18.45 8.07
CA ASN A 33 7.38 18.48 8.86
C ASN A 33 7.47 17.40 9.96
N GLY A 34 7.10 16.16 9.64
CA GLY A 34 7.15 15.05 10.60
C GLY A 34 5.88 14.86 11.45
N SER A 35 4.95 15.81 11.43
CA SER A 35 3.63 15.66 12.06
C SER A 35 2.62 15.08 11.08
N TYR A 36 1.90 14.03 11.49
CA TYR A 36 0.86 13.42 10.66
C TYR A 36 -0.53 13.86 11.09
N THR A 37 -1.31 14.39 10.14
CA THR A 37 -2.71 14.76 10.36
C THR A 37 -3.61 14.08 9.34
N CYS A 38 -4.76 13.59 9.79
CA CYS A 38 -5.77 13.00 8.90
C CYS A 38 -6.42 14.06 8.01
N ARG A 39 -6.55 13.81 6.70
CA ARG A 39 -7.17 14.76 5.76
C ARG A 39 -8.65 15.05 6.06
N LYS A 40 -9.37 14.10 6.67
CA LYS A 40 -10.81 14.23 6.97
C LYS A 40 -11.11 14.71 8.40
N SER A 41 -10.11 14.78 9.27
CA SER A 41 -10.29 15.08 10.70
C SER A 41 -8.97 15.52 11.33
N SER A 42 -8.97 16.26 12.43
CA SER A 42 -7.75 16.62 13.17
C SER A 42 -7.08 15.46 13.94
N HIS A 43 -7.41 14.20 13.63
CA HIS A 43 -6.82 13.03 14.29
C HIS A 43 -5.37 12.78 13.84
N THR A 44 -4.50 12.46 14.80
CA THR A 44 -3.05 12.37 14.59
C THR A 44 -2.48 10.95 14.70
N ARG A 45 -3.32 9.95 15.01
CA ARG A 45 -2.88 8.55 15.11
C ARG A 45 -3.19 7.78 13.83
N GLY A 46 -2.16 7.14 13.29
CA GLY A 46 -2.25 6.29 12.10
C GLY A 46 -1.61 4.92 12.28
N THR A 47 -1.81 4.07 11.27
CA THR A 47 -1.13 2.79 11.09
C THR A 47 -0.69 2.67 9.63
N PHE A 48 0.45 2.04 9.40
CA PHE A 48 0.92 1.85 8.02
C PHE A 48 0.08 0.78 7.31
N ARG A 49 -0.29 1.07 6.07
CA ARG A 49 -1.04 0.17 5.20
C ARG A 49 -0.39 0.02 3.85
N TYR A 50 -0.54 -1.15 3.23
CA TYR A 50 0.02 -1.36 1.90
C TYR A 50 -0.75 -0.59 0.83
N LYS A 51 0.02 -0.01 -0.08
CA LYS A 51 -0.42 0.45 -1.40
C LYS A 51 0.73 0.16 -2.34
N ILE A 52 0.78 -1.06 -2.86
CA ILE A 52 1.89 -1.50 -3.72
C ILE A 52 1.48 -1.36 -5.17
N GLN A 53 2.30 -0.67 -5.95
CA GLN A 53 2.22 -0.66 -7.40
C GLN A 53 3.11 -1.77 -7.94
N PHE A 54 2.48 -2.82 -8.45
CA PHE A 54 3.16 -3.93 -9.11
C PHE A 54 3.23 -3.66 -10.61
N GLY A 55 4.44 -3.64 -11.16
CA GLY A 55 4.64 -3.86 -12.58
C GLY A 55 4.42 -5.35 -12.86
N VAL A 56 3.52 -5.65 -13.79
CA VAL A 56 3.18 -7.02 -14.17
C VAL A 56 3.29 -7.20 -15.68
N SER A 57 3.60 -8.41 -16.12
CA SER A 57 3.59 -8.75 -17.55
C SER A 57 3.14 -10.18 -17.82
N ASP A 58 2.61 -10.38 -19.02
CA ASP A 58 2.38 -11.68 -19.62
C ASP A 58 2.99 -11.72 -21.03
N ALA A 59 2.69 -12.77 -21.80
CA ALA A 59 3.21 -12.91 -23.16
C ALA A 59 2.70 -11.83 -24.14
N SER A 60 1.66 -11.08 -23.77
CA SER A 60 1.02 -10.08 -24.62
C SER A 60 1.52 -8.66 -24.34
N ALA A 61 1.58 -8.25 -23.07
CA ALA A 61 1.90 -6.88 -22.69
C ALA A 61 2.34 -6.75 -21.23
N SER A 62 2.74 -5.53 -20.86
CA SER A 62 2.99 -5.13 -19.48
C SER A 62 1.90 -4.15 -18.99
N ALA A 63 1.63 -4.17 -17.69
CA ALA A 63 0.68 -3.30 -17.03
C ALA A 63 1.15 -2.92 -15.61
N THR A 64 0.45 -1.97 -14.99
CA THR A 64 0.64 -1.63 -13.57
C THR A 64 -0.63 -1.88 -12.79
N PHE A 65 -0.55 -2.72 -11.76
CA PHE A 65 -1.65 -2.99 -10.85
C PHE A 65 -1.39 -2.33 -9.49
N VAL A 66 -2.45 -1.77 -8.90
CA VAL A 66 -2.41 -1.26 -7.52
C VAL A 66 -3.07 -2.30 -6.62
N CYS A 67 -2.29 -2.83 -5.69
CA CYS A 67 -2.77 -3.77 -4.69
C CYS A 67 -2.86 -3.06 -3.33
N TRP A 68 -3.96 -3.27 -2.63
CA TRP A 68 -4.26 -2.61 -1.36
C TRP A 68 -4.13 -3.56 -0.18
N ASP A 69 -3.71 -3.01 0.95
CA ASP A 69 -3.57 -3.60 2.29
C ASP A 69 -3.86 -5.10 2.45
N LYS A 70 -5.14 -5.51 2.45
CA LYS A 70 -5.54 -6.90 2.72
C LYS A 70 -4.96 -7.90 1.72
N ASP A 71 -4.99 -7.57 0.43
CA ASP A 71 -4.48 -8.44 -0.62
C ASP A 71 -2.95 -8.48 -0.60
N CYS A 72 -2.31 -7.32 -0.37
CA CYS A 72 -0.86 -7.27 -0.18
C CYS A 72 -0.41 -8.08 1.04
N GLN A 73 -1.14 -8.04 2.16
CA GLN A 73 -0.78 -8.81 3.34
C GLN A 73 -0.81 -10.32 3.07
N ASN A 74 -1.72 -10.80 2.22
CA ASN A 74 -1.73 -12.21 1.80
C ASN A 74 -0.53 -12.56 0.93
N ILE A 75 -0.09 -11.65 0.05
CA ILE A 75 1.08 -11.84 -0.82
C ILE A 75 2.38 -11.78 -0.01
N VAL A 76 2.53 -10.79 0.87
CA VAL A 76 3.76 -10.48 1.62
C VAL A 76 3.90 -11.36 2.87
N GLY A 77 2.80 -11.84 3.44
CA GLY A 77 2.79 -12.67 4.65
C GLY A 77 3.04 -11.92 5.97
N LYS A 78 3.14 -10.58 5.93
CA LYS A 78 3.26 -9.70 7.09
C LYS A 78 2.30 -8.52 6.97
N SER A 79 1.92 -7.91 8.09
CA SER A 79 1.21 -6.64 8.05
C SER A 79 2.15 -5.50 7.67
N CYS A 80 1.62 -4.49 6.97
CA CYS A 80 2.40 -3.34 6.53
C CYS A 80 3.04 -2.60 7.71
N ASP A 81 2.31 -2.47 8.82
CA ASP A 81 2.78 -1.80 10.03
C ASP A 81 4.01 -2.47 10.65
N ILE A 82 4.03 -3.81 10.70
CA ILE A 82 5.20 -4.56 11.18
C ILE A 82 6.37 -4.38 10.21
N LEU A 83 6.15 -4.61 8.92
CA LEU A 83 7.23 -4.55 7.92
C LEU A 83 7.85 -3.13 7.85
N LYS A 84 7.05 -2.08 7.97
CA LYS A 84 7.53 -0.70 7.91
C LYS A 84 8.40 -0.33 9.10
N ARG A 85 8.01 -0.77 10.29
CA ARG A 85 8.81 -0.55 11.51
C ARG A 85 10.13 -1.33 11.45
N GLU A 86 10.13 -2.55 10.92
CA GLU A 86 11.36 -3.32 10.69
C GLU A 86 12.27 -2.64 9.65
N TYR A 87 11.70 -2.06 8.59
CA TYR A 87 12.45 -1.36 7.55
C TYR A 87 13.12 -0.08 8.08
N ASP A 88 12.42 0.74 8.86
CA ASP A 88 12.94 2.00 9.41
C ASP A 88 14.05 1.83 10.45
N GLN A 89 14.24 0.62 10.95
CA GLN A 89 15.29 0.28 11.92
C GLN A 89 16.60 -0.16 11.26
N LYS A 90 16.62 -0.29 9.93
CA LYS A 90 17.82 -0.63 9.14
C LYS A 90 18.43 0.62 8.53
#